data_AF-A0A350G3A5-F1
#
_entry.id   AF-A0A350G3A5-F1
#
_cell.length_a   1.000
_cell.length_b   1.000
_cell.length_c   1.000
_cell.angle_alpha   90.00
_cell.angle_beta   90.00
_cell.angle_gamma   90.00
#
_symmetry.space_group_name_H-M   'P 1'
#
loop_
_entity.id
_entity.type
_entity.pdbx_description
1 polymer ?
#
loop_
_entity_poly.entity_id
_entity_poly.type
_entity_poly.pdbx_seq_one_letter_code
_entity_poly.pdbx_strand_id
1 'polypeptide(L)'
;MNLFSLHFFDHSIEPIFDTPPVLEKSPDCPNGFIWEDKTYQVTEMLSSWVDFKRRGKMARNMQPQHAATASRRGSLNVGRFYFRVRTDTDQIFDIYYDRAMKNVDDRKGQWVLYRELGEG
;
A
#
# COMPACT_ATOMS: atom_id res chain seq x y z
N MET A 1 16.99 -4.57 13.24
CA MET A 1 15.85 -4.07 14.03
C MET A 1 14.80 -5.17 14.11
N ASN A 2 14.33 -5.48 15.31
CA ASN A 2 13.18 -6.36 15.51
C ASN A 2 11.94 -5.47 15.62
N LEU A 3 10.94 -5.73 14.78
CA LEU A 3 9.72 -4.93 14.72
C LEU A 3 8.52 -5.82 14.98
N PHE A 4 7.66 -5.42 15.90
CA PHE A 4 6.40 -6.11 16.21
C PHE A 4 5.21 -5.19 15.98
N SER A 5 4.04 -5.76 15.69
CA SER A 5 2.83 -4.97 15.45
C SER A 5 2.26 -4.48 16.77
N LEU A 6 2.07 -3.16 16.89
CA LEU A 6 1.40 -2.53 18.03
C LEU A 6 -0.11 -2.48 17.82
N HIS A 7 -0.53 -1.97 16.67
CA HIS A 7 -1.93 -1.74 16.33
C HIS A 7 -2.20 -2.05 14.86
N PHE A 8 -3.41 -2.51 14.53
CA PHE A 8 -3.88 -2.72 13.15
C PHE A 8 -5.04 -1.78 12.86
N PHE A 9 -5.03 -1.13 11.69
CA PHE A 9 -5.96 -0.04 11.39
C PHE A 9 -6.85 -0.28 10.16
N ASP A 10 -6.35 -0.75 9.01
CA ASP A 10 -7.15 -0.89 7.76
C ASP A 10 -7.98 0.36 7.41
N HIS A 11 -7.47 1.54 7.79
CA HIS A 11 -8.09 2.84 7.59
C HIS A 11 -7.60 3.48 6.29
N SER A 12 -8.48 4.20 5.60
CA SER A 12 -8.09 4.99 4.43
C SER A 12 -7.20 6.16 4.84
N ILE A 13 -6.20 6.47 4.01
CA ILE A 13 -5.32 7.63 4.20
C ILE A 13 -5.19 8.42 2.92
N GLU A 14 -4.88 9.70 3.03
CA GLU A 14 -4.59 10.56 1.89
C GLU A 14 -3.07 10.70 1.73
N PRO A 15 -2.46 10.20 0.65
CA PRO A 15 -1.02 10.31 0.45
C PRO A 15 -0.63 11.76 0.09
N ILE A 16 0.52 12.20 0.58
CA ILE A 16 1.15 13.46 0.23
C ILE A 16 2.36 13.14 -0.65
N PHE A 17 2.46 13.81 -1.80
CA PHE A 17 3.60 13.72 -2.70
C PHE A 17 4.13 15.12 -2.98
N ASP A 18 5.43 15.35 -2.72
CA ASP A 18 6.08 16.64 -2.97
C ASP A 18 6.19 16.93 -4.47
N THR A 19 6.36 15.86 -5.25
CA THR A 19 6.33 15.89 -6.71
C THR A 19 5.24 14.93 -7.19
N PRO A 20 4.37 15.31 -8.14
CA PRO A 20 3.34 14.42 -8.65
C PRO A 20 3.97 13.10 -9.16
N PRO A 21 3.49 11.92 -8.74
CA PRO A 21 4.09 10.66 -9.14
C PRO A 21 3.99 10.46 -10.65
N VAL A 22 5.11 10.06 -11.28
CA VAL A 22 5.23 9.90 -12.73
C VAL A 22 4.31 8.79 -13.27
N LEU A 23 3.98 7.79 -12.43
CA LEU A 23 3.14 6.65 -12.78
C LEU A 23 2.01 6.45 -11.75
N GLU A 24 0.78 6.82 -12.12
CA GLU A 24 -0.41 6.77 -11.24
C GLU A 24 -0.78 5.35 -10.74
N LYS A 25 -0.26 4.29 -11.38
CA LYS A 25 -0.60 2.88 -11.07
C LYS A 25 0.54 2.03 -10.50
N SER A 26 1.71 2.64 -10.32
CA SER A 26 2.86 2.06 -9.62
C SER A 26 3.48 3.18 -8.80
N PRO A 27 2.82 3.62 -7.71
CA PRO A 27 3.27 4.78 -6.99
C PRO A 27 4.58 4.49 -6.25
N ASP A 28 5.41 5.51 -6.14
CA ASP A 28 6.53 5.52 -5.21
C ASP A 28 6.03 5.64 -3.76
N CYS A 29 6.95 5.50 -2.80
CA CYS A 29 6.63 5.80 -1.40
C CYS A 29 6.16 7.26 -1.29
N PRO A 30 5.04 7.54 -0.61
CA PRO A 30 4.61 8.90 -0.40
C PRO A 30 5.57 9.66 0.52
N ASN A 31 5.63 10.98 0.37
CA ASN A 31 6.41 11.90 1.21
C ASN A 31 5.74 12.10 2.58
N GLY A 32 4.44 11.83 2.67
CA GLY A 32 3.66 11.91 3.89
C GLY A 32 2.27 11.34 3.69
N PHE A 33 1.44 11.35 4.73
CA PHE A 33 0.03 11.02 4.60
C PHE A 33 -0.81 11.73 5.66
N ILE A 34 -2.08 11.93 5.36
CA ILE A 34 -3.09 12.42 6.29
C ILE A 34 -3.91 11.24 6.79
N TRP A 35 -4.04 11.13 8.11
CA TRP A 35 -4.86 10.14 8.79
C TRP A 35 -5.51 10.79 10.01
N GLU A 36 -6.85 10.69 10.12
CA GLU A 36 -7.65 11.30 11.22
C GLU A 36 -7.33 12.80 11.44
N ASP A 37 -7.33 13.57 10.36
CA ASP A 37 -7.00 15.02 10.33
C ASP A 37 -5.58 15.36 10.80
N LYS A 38 -4.74 14.36 11.06
CA LYS A 38 -3.34 14.52 11.42
C LYS A 38 -2.44 14.20 10.24
N THR A 39 -1.46 15.07 10.02
CA THR A 39 -0.43 14.87 9.00
C THR A 39 0.77 14.16 9.59
N TYR A 40 1.25 13.15 8.89
CA TYR A 40 2.46 12.39 9.18
C TYR A 40 3.43 12.54 8.03
N GLN A 41 4.61 13.11 8.28
CA GLN A 41 5.64 13.26 7.25
C GLN A 41 6.54 12.02 7.27
N VAL A 42 6.78 11.41 6.11
CA VAL A 42 7.69 10.27 5.99
C VAL A 42 9.12 10.78 6.02
N THR A 43 9.85 10.41 7.06
CA THR A 43 11.27 10.76 7.22
C THR A 43 12.18 9.70 6.61
N GLU A 44 11.74 8.44 6.61
CA GLU A 44 12.51 7.31 6.08
C GLU A 44 11.61 6.19 5.55
N MET A 45 11.90 5.67 4.36
CA MET A 45 11.31 4.41 3.88
C MET A 45 12.19 3.23 4.30
N LEU A 46 11.78 2.50 5.33
CA LEU A 46 12.51 1.36 5.88
C LEU A 46 12.44 0.11 4.99
N SER A 47 11.33 -0.07 4.26
CA SER A 47 11.17 -1.20 3.34
C SER A 47 10.02 -0.96 2.35
N SER A 48 10.07 -1.63 1.20
CA SER A 48 8.93 -1.72 0.27
C SER A 48 8.83 -3.13 -0.32
N TRP A 49 7.61 -3.59 -0.55
CA TRP A 49 7.34 -4.89 -1.16
C TRP A 49 5.99 -4.90 -1.87
N VAL A 50 5.76 -5.89 -2.72
CA VAL A 50 4.53 -5.99 -3.51
C VAL A 50 3.86 -7.33 -3.26
N ASP A 51 2.55 -7.32 -2.99
CA ASP A 51 1.71 -8.51 -2.92
C ASP A 51 0.85 -8.60 -4.19
N PHE A 52 1.20 -9.51 -5.10
CA PHE A 52 0.43 -9.78 -6.31
C PHE A 52 -0.70 -10.80 -6.08
N LYS A 53 -0.96 -11.23 -4.84
CA LYS A 53 -2.08 -12.13 -4.56
C LYS A 53 -3.40 -11.49 -4.96
N ARG A 54 -4.15 -12.23 -5.77
CA ARG A 54 -5.51 -11.86 -6.17
C ARG A 54 -6.47 -12.17 -5.03
N ARG A 55 -7.38 -11.24 -4.72
CA ARG A 55 -8.38 -11.38 -3.65
C ARG A 55 -9.80 -11.17 -4.20
N GLY A 56 -10.81 -11.63 -3.45
CA GLY A 56 -12.23 -11.43 -3.80
C GLY A 56 -12.64 -12.09 -5.12
N LYS A 57 -13.50 -11.42 -5.90
CA LYS A 57 -14.01 -11.91 -7.20
C LYS A 57 -12.87 -12.24 -8.19
N MET A 58 -11.75 -11.52 -8.12
CA MET A 58 -10.59 -11.69 -9.00
C MET A 58 -9.75 -12.94 -8.70
N ALA A 59 -9.92 -13.54 -7.52
CA ALA A 59 -9.28 -14.81 -7.18
C ALA A 59 -9.86 -15.99 -7.96
N ARG A 60 -11.12 -15.89 -8.43
CA ARG A 60 -11.84 -16.97 -9.11
C ARG A 60 -11.93 -16.82 -10.63
N ASN A 61 -11.51 -15.67 -11.16
CA ASN A 61 -11.67 -15.30 -12.57
C ASN A 61 -10.32 -15.34 -13.33
N MET A 62 -9.69 -16.52 -13.38
CA MET A 62 -8.49 -16.76 -14.19
C MET A 62 -8.22 -18.25 -14.41
N GLN A 63 -7.78 -18.62 -15.63
CA GLN A 63 -7.27 -19.97 -15.88
C GLN A 63 -5.91 -20.19 -15.17
N PRO A 64 -5.64 -21.40 -14.66
CA PRO A 64 -4.45 -21.70 -13.84
C PRO A 64 -3.10 -21.34 -14.48
N GLN A 65 -2.99 -21.52 -15.80
CA GLN A 65 -1.77 -21.23 -16.57
C GLN A 65 -1.41 -19.73 -16.56
N HIS A 66 -2.42 -18.85 -16.56
CA HIS A 66 -2.22 -17.41 -16.47
C HIS A 66 -2.04 -16.93 -15.01
N ALA A 67 -2.58 -17.67 -14.03
CA ALA A 67 -2.43 -17.33 -12.62
C ALA A 67 -0.98 -17.44 -12.12
N ALA A 68 -0.24 -18.45 -12.58
CA ALA A 68 1.17 -18.64 -12.21
C ALA A 68 2.10 -17.53 -12.75
N THR A 69 1.78 -16.98 -13.92
CA THR A 69 2.53 -15.84 -14.49
C THR A 69 2.13 -14.53 -13.82
N ALA A 70 0.83 -14.34 -13.56
CA ALA A 70 0.30 -13.15 -12.90
C ALA A 70 0.70 -13.01 -11.43
N SER A 71 0.90 -14.11 -10.70
CA SER A 71 1.41 -14.07 -9.33
C SER A 71 2.88 -13.63 -9.26
N ARG A 72 3.65 -13.87 -10.33
CA ARG A 72 5.06 -13.46 -10.44
C ARG A 72 5.24 -12.04 -10.99
N ARG A 73 4.51 -11.68 -12.05
CA ARG A 73 4.68 -10.41 -12.78
C ARG A 73 3.65 -9.34 -12.39
N GLY A 74 2.66 -9.70 -11.59
CA GLY A 74 1.48 -8.89 -11.37
C GLY A 74 0.47 -8.99 -12.52
N SER A 75 -0.72 -8.45 -12.28
CA SER A 75 -1.79 -8.39 -13.28
C SER A 75 -2.35 -6.98 -13.36
N LEU A 76 -2.90 -6.61 -14.53
CA LEU A 76 -3.53 -5.31 -14.73
C LEU A 76 -4.59 -5.07 -13.63
N ASN A 77 -4.45 -3.96 -12.90
CA ASN A 77 -5.36 -3.56 -11.81
C ASN A 77 -5.51 -4.59 -10.66
N VAL A 78 -4.50 -5.41 -10.36
CA VAL A 78 -4.53 -6.30 -9.18
C VAL A 78 -3.18 -6.34 -8.47
N GLY A 79 -3.17 -6.10 -7.17
CA GLY A 79 -1.99 -6.17 -6.31
C GLY A 79 -1.93 -5.02 -5.32
N ARG A 80 -1.10 -5.17 -4.29
CA ARG A 80 -0.87 -4.15 -3.27
C ARG A 80 0.60 -3.80 -3.21
N PHE A 81 0.90 -2.51 -3.20
CA PHE A 81 2.25 -2.00 -2.99
C PHE A 81 2.35 -1.56 -1.54
N TYR A 82 3.21 -2.21 -0.78
CA TYR A 82 3.42 -1.95 0.63
C TYR A 82 4.67 -1.12 0.84
N PHE A 83 4.61 -0.21 1.81
CA PHE A 83 5.72 0.59 2.27
C PHE A 83 5.75 0.55 3.79
N ARG A 84 6.93 0.29 4.34
CA ARG A 84 7.20 0.52 5.76
C ARG A 84 7.92 1.85 5.89
N VAL A 85 7.32 2.76 6.63
CA VAL A 85 7.80 4.15 6.75
C VAL A 85 7.98 4.52 8.21
N ARG A 86 9.04 5.27 8.50
CA ARG A 86 9.19 6.05 9.73
C ARG A 86 8.66 7.45 9.48
N THR A 87 7.94 7.99 10.46
CA THR A 87 7.34 9.32 10.40
C THR A 87 8.15 10.35 11.19
N ASP A 88 7.79 11.61 11.07
CA ASP A 88 8.34 12.74 11.86
C ASP A 88 7.98 12.65 13.35
N THR A 89 6.98 11.86 13.72
CA THR A 89 6.64 11.52 15.10
C THR A 89 7.38 10.27 15.61
N ASP A 90 8.38 9.77 14.87
CA ASP A 90 9.16 8.55 15.13
C ASP A 90 8.35 7.24 15.13
N GLN A 91 7.06 7.32 14.77
CA GLN A 91 6.20 6.15 14.63
C GLN A 91 6.51 5.42 13.32
N ILE A 92 6.48 4.08 13.36
CA ILE A 92 6.69 3.22 12.20
C ILE A 92 5.35 2.64 11.75
N PHE A 93 5.00 2.83 10.48
CA PHE A 93 3.78 2.30 9.90
C PHE A 93 4.07 1.40 8.70
N ASP A 94 3.28 0.35 8.55
CA ASP A 94 3.08 -0.29 7.25
C ASP A 94 1.84 0.36 6.60
N ILE A 95 2.05 0.96 5.43
CA ILE A 95 0.99 1.49 4.56
C ILE A 95 0.96 0.72 3.25
N TYR A 96 -0.18 0.72 2.54
CA TYR A 96 -0.23 0.13 1.21
C TYR A 96 -1.17 0.84 0.24
N TYR A 97 -0.82 0.78 -1.05
CA TYR A 97 -1.69 1.14 -2.16
C TYR A 97 -2.32 -0.12 -2.76
N ASP A 98 -3.65 -0.25 -2.68
CA ASP A 98 -4.41 -1.30 -3.34
C ASP A 98 -4.88 -0.83 -4.71
N ARG A 99 -4.26 -1.33 -5.78
CA ARG A 99 -4.64 -0.99 -7.16
C ARG A 99 -5.84 -1.78 -7.69
N ALA A 100 -6.48 -2.60 -6.85
CA ALA A 100 -7.67 -3.33 -7.24
C ALA A 100 -8.83 -2.38 -7.50
N MET A 101 -9.30 -2.35 -8.75
CA MET A 101 -10.48 -1.58 -9.12
C MET A 101 -11.72 -2.21 -8.48
N LYS A 102 -12.36 -1.48 -7.55
CA LYS A 102 -13.55 -1.95 -6.83
C LYS A 102 -14.86 -1.58 -7.54
N ASN A 103 -14.91 -0.45 -8.26
CA ASN A 103 -16.07 -0.01 -9.05
C ASN A 103 -15.66 0.87 -10.25
N VAL A 104 -16.56 1.11 -11.21
CA VAL A 104 -16.35 1.94 -12.42
C VAL A 104 -16.06 3.40 -12.08
N ASP A 105 -16.58 3.89 -10.96
CA ASP A 105 -16.34 5.24 -10.42
C ASP A 105 -15.03 5.31 -9.60
N ASP A 106 -14.53 4.16 -9.13
CA ASP A 106 -13.31 4.05 -8.32
C ASP A 106 -12.20 3.39 -9.15
N ARG A 107 -11.87 4.06 -10.26
CA ARG A 107 -10.82 3.65 -11.20
C ARG A 107 -9.41 3.78 -10.61
N LYS A 108 -9.28 4.58 -9.56
CA LYS A 108 -8.03 4.87 -8.87
C LYS A 108 -7.90 3.89 -7.70
N GLY A 109 -6.69 3.40 -7.45
CA GLY A 109 -6.48 2.54 -6.29
C GLY A 109 -6.67 3.32 -4.98
N GLN A 110 -6.63 2.61 -3.86
CA GLN A 110 -6.85 3.20 -2.53
C GLN A 110 -5.60 3.07 -1.67
N TRP A 111 -5.27 4.12 -0.92
CA TRP A 111 -4.21 4.09 0.08
C TRP A 111 -4.78 3.73 1.45
N VAL A 112 -4.08 2.85 2.16
CA VAL A 112 -4.54 2.29 3.43
C VAL A 112 -3.39 2.26 4.44
N LEU A 113 -3.68 2.68 5.67
CA LEU A 113 -2.85 2.45 6.85
C LEU A 113 -3.11 1.04 7.37
N TYR A 114 -2.14 0.14 7.28
CA TYR A 114 -2.33 -1.25 7.69
C TYR A 114 -2.12 -1.44 9.18
N ARG A 115 -0.96 -1.01 9.69
CA ARG A 115 -0.57 -1.21 11.09
C ARG A 115 0.53 -0.26 11.51
N GLU A 116 0.62 -0.05 12.82
CA GLU A 116 1.76 0.56 13.50
C GLU A 116 2.68 -0.54 14.04
N LEU A 117 3.99 -0.27 14.01
CA LEU A 117 5.02 -1.16 14.52
C LEU A 117 5.81 -0.49 15.65
N GLY A 118 6.21 -1.30 16.62
CA GLY A 118 7.11 -0.92 17.70
C GLY A 118 8.48 -1.56 17.52
N GLU A 119 9.50 -0.87 18.01
CA GLU A 119 10.86 -1.40 18.14
C GLU A 119 11.02 -2.08 19.49
N GLY A 120 11.76 -3.19 19.51
CA GLY A 120 12.08 -3.96 20.72
C GLY A 120 13.44 -4.62 20.65
#